data_AF-A0A2N2SR47-F1
#
_entry.id   AF-A0A2N2SR47-F1
#
_cell.length_a   1.000
_cell.length_b   1.000
_cell.length_c   1.000
_cell.angle_alpha   90.00
_cell.angle_beta   90.00
_cell.angle_gamma   90.00
#
_symmetry.space_group_name_H-M   'P 1'
#
loop_
_entity.id
_entity.type
_entity.pdbx_description
1 polymer ?
#
loop_
_entity_poly.entity_id
_entity_poly.type
_entity_poly.pdbx_seq_one_letter_code
_entity_poly.pdbx_strand_id
1 'polypeptide(L)'
;MDTVSRQTRSRMMAGIRGADTKPERMVRSALFAKGFRYRKNCKDLPGKPDIKLTKYRAVILVHGCFWHGHDCRYYRVPGSNAEFWTGKIGHNRERDARDIIALTHSGWRVCVIWECATRMSAKRNAFNSVICHLTEWIRGTVPFIEFYDPVAMVAETAGVRSGAWETGINSDIEVFVAERTSPYAAGRPD
;
A
#
# COMPACT_ATOMS: atom_id res chain seq x y z
N MET A 1 -18.79 7.14 19.54
CA MET A 1 -18.80 8.61 19.63
C MET A 1 -17.50 9.11 19.03
N ASP A 2 -17.49 10.18 18.24
CA ASP A 2 -16.24 10.70 17.63
C ASP A 2 -15.32 11.27 18.72
N THR A 3 -14.05 10.86 18.73
CA THR A 3 -13.04 11.32 19.70
C THR A 3 -12.65 12.78 19.53
N VAL A 4 -12.98 13.41 18.39
CA VAL A 4 -12.69 14.81 18.11
C VAL A 4 -13.94 15.58 17.71
N SER A 5 -13.94 16.90 17.93
CA SER A 5 -15.04 17.75 17.49
C SER A 5 -15.17 17.75 15.96
N ARG A 6 -16.39 18.01 15.45
CA ARG A 6 -16.66 18.10 14.00
C ARG A 6 -15.75 19.11 13.30
N GLN A 7 -15.48 20.26 13.93
CA GLN A 7 -14.60 21.29 13.38
C GLN A 7 -13.15 20.80 13.31
N THR A 8 -12.67 20.11 14.35
CA THR A 8 -11.34 19.49 14.37
C THR A 8 -11.22 18.40 13.30
N ARG A 9 -12.22 17.52 13.16
CA ARG A 9 -12.25 16.49 12.11
C ARG A 9 -12.24 17.10 10.71
N SER A 10 -13.01 18.15 10.48
CA SER A 10 -13.03 18.86 9.20
C SER A 10 -11.65 19.44 8.86
N ARG A 11 -10.98 20.08 9.81
CA ARG A 11 -9.60 20.59 9.63
C ARG A 11 -8.59 19.46 9.38
N MET A 12 -8.68 18.35 10.13
CA MET A 12 -7.84 17.18 9.91
C MET A 12 -8.03 16.61 8.51
N MET A 13 -9.28 16.45 8.07
CA MET A 13 -9.61 15.93 6.74
C MET A 13 -9.10 16.85 5.62
N ALA A 14 -9.20 18.16 5.80
CA ALA A 14 -8.67 19.15 4.85
C ALA A 14 -7.13 19.13 4.74
N GLY A 15 -6.43 18.68 5.79
CA GLY A 15 -4.97 18.56 5.80
C GLY A 15 -4.43 17.30 5.12
N ILE A 16 -5.29 16.33 4.78
CA ILE A 16 -4.89 15.08 4.13
C ILE A 16 -4.52 15.38 2.68
N ARG A 17 -3.25 15.17 2.33
CA ARG A 17 -2.75 15.35 0.97
C ARG A 17 -2.96 14.06 0.18
N GLY A 18 -3.44 14.19 -1.06
CA GLY A 18 -3.60 13.06 -1.99
C GLY A 18 -2.33 12.69 -2.76
N ALA A 19 -1.21 13.39 -2.52
CA ALA A 19 0.09 13.13 -3.14
C ALA A 19 1.22 13.76 -2.30
N ASP A 20 2.45 13.37 -2.58
CA ASP A 20 3.66 13.81 -1.86
C ASP A 20 3.57 13.53 -0.35
N THR A 21 2.89 12.42 0.00
CA THR A 21 2.79 11.96 1.38
C THR A 21 4.17 11.60 1.95
N LYS A 22 4.27 11.48 3.28
CA LYS A 22 5.51 11.06 3.94
C LYS A 22 6.05 9.72 3.40
N PRO A 23 5.26 8.63 3.29
CA PRO A 23 5.76 7.36 2.76
C PRO A 23 6.24 7.49 1.30
N GLU A 24 5.50 8.20 0.44
CA GLU A 24 5.93 8.45 -0.95
C GLU A 24 7.27 9.19 -1.02
N ARG A 25 7.46 10.23 -0.19
CA ARG A 25 8.73 10.96 -0.13
C ARG A 25 9.89 10.08 0.34
N MET A 26 9.65 9.19 1.31
CA MET A 26 10.68 8.28 1.82
C MET A 26 11.13 7.29 0.74
N VAL A 27 10.19 6.62 0.06
CA VAL A 27 10.50 5.67 -1.02
C VAL A 27 11.24 6.37 -2.16
N ARG A 28 10.74 7.52 -2.61
CA ARG A 28 11.37 8.31 -3.68
C ARG A 28 12.80 8.73 -3.34
N SER A 29 13.02 9.26 -2.14
CA SER A 29 14.35 9.67 -1.68
C SER A 29 15.33 8.49 -1.66
N ALA A 30 14.87 7.33 -1.19
CA ALA A 30 15.68 6.12 -1.14
C ALA A 30 16.03 5.59 -2.55
N LEU A 31 15.07 5.57 -3.47
CA LEU A 31 15.30 5.17 -4.86
C LEU A 31 16.29 6.11 -5.57
N PHE A 32 16.14 7.42 -5.36
CA PHE A 32 17.05 8.41 -5.90
C PHE A 32 18.48 8.22 -5.36
N ALA A 33 18.64 8.00 -4.06
CA ALA A 33 19.93 7.70 -3.43
C ALA A 33 20.57 6.41 -3.97
N LYS A 34 19.76 5.45 -4.45
CA LYS A 34 20.22 4.22 -5.12
C LYS A 34 20.44 4.38 -6.63
N GLY A 35 20.33 5.60 -7.17
CA GLY A 35 20.62 5.93 -8.57
C GLY A 35 19.46 5.73 -9.55
N PHE A 36 18.26 5.38 -9.07
CA PHE A 36 17.10 5.21 -9.94
C PHE A 36 16.50 6.55 -10.33
N ARG A 37 16.16 6.68 -11.62
CA ARG A 37 15.42 7.83 -12.16
C ARG A 37 13.99 7.41 -12.47
N TYR A 38 13.04 8.20 -12.01
CA TYR A 38 11.62 7.89 -12.11
C TYR A 38 10.81 9.13 -12.47
N ARG A 39 9.59 8.91 -12.94
CA ARG A 39 8.56 9.94 -13.10
C ARG A 39 7.55 9.83 -11.96
N LYS A 40 7.00 10.97 -11.55
CA LYS A 40 5.84 11.08 -10.64
C LYS A 40 4.65 11.63 -11.41
N ASN A 41 3.47 11.66 -10.78
CA ASN A 41 2.23 12.18 -11.38
C ASN A 41 1.85 11.44 -12.68
N CYS A 42 1.91 10.11 -12.66
CA CYS A 42 1.74 9.25 -13.83
C CYS A 42 0.26 9.09 -14.17
N LYS A 43 -0.38 10.19 -14.63
CA LYS A 43 -1.81 10.25 -14.96
C LYS A 43 -2.18 9.43 -16.20
N ASP A 44 -1.18 8.95 -16.95
CA ASP A 44 -1.30 8.18 -18.17
C ASP A 44 -1.51 6.68 -17.95
N LEU A 45 -1.52 6.21 -16.69
CA LEU A 45 -1.65 4.80 -16.34
C LEU A 45 -2.81 4.54 -15.36
N PRO A 46 -3.44 3.35 -15.41
CA PRO A 46 -4.43 2.92 -14.41
C PRO A 46 -3.88 3.04 -12.98
N GLY A 47 -4.73 3.44 -12.03
CA GLY A 47 -4.33 3.66 -10.63
C GLY A 47 -3.41 4.86 -10.38
N LYS A 48 -2.95 5.55 -11.43
CA LYS A 48 -2.05 6.72 -11.37
C LYS A 48 -0.83 6.47 -10.46
N PRO A 49 0.06 5.53 -10.81
CA PRO A 49 1.14 5.10 -9.92
C PRO A 49 2.01 6.27 -9.43
N ASP A 50 2.40 6.22 -8.16
CA ASP A 50 3.21 7.25 -7.52
C ASP A 50 4.58 7.41 -8.18
N ILE A 51 5.14 6.28 -8.64
CA ILE A 51 6.46 6.20 -9.24
C ILE A 51 6.39 5.33 -10.49
N LYS A 52 6.86 5.87 -11.62
CA LYS A 52 7.03 5.15 -12.90
C LYS A 52 8.50 5.08 -13.28
N LEU A 53 8.99 3.86 -13.47
CA LEU A 53 10.36 3.52 -13.84
C LEU A 53 10.38 3.02 -15.28
N THR A 54 10.34 3.94 -16.25
CA THR A 54 10.17 3.61 -17.68
C THR A 54 11.21 2.64 -18.20
N LYS A 55 12.48 2.82 -17.84
CA LYS A 55 13.60 1.93 -18.24
C LYS A 55 13.36 0.47 -17.84
N TYR A 56 12.69 0.25 -16.71
CA TYR A 56 12.53 -1.07 -16.09
C TYR A 56 11.14 -1.68 -16.34
N ARG A 57 10.30 -0.97 -17.11
CA ARG A 57 8.87 -1.29 -17.30
C ARG A 57 8.18 -1.61 -15.96
N ALA A 58 8.47 -0.81 -14.94
CA ALA A 58 7.98 -1.00 -13.58
C ALA A 58 7.25 0.24 -13.05
N VAL A 59 6.24 0.02 -12.21
CA VAL A 59 5.52 1.05 -11.46
C VAL A 59 5.46 0.69 -9.98
N ILE A 60 5.44 1.71 -9.13
CA ILE A 60 5.33 1.54 -7.68
C ILE A 60 4.14 2.36 -7.20
N LEU A 61 3.25 1.71 -6.45
CA LEU A 61 2.12 2.28 -5.72
C LEU A 61 2.47 2.31 -4.24
N VAL A 62 2.35 3.46 -3.59
CA VAL A 62 2.62 3.64 -2.17
C VAL A 62 1.27 3.78 -1.44
N HIS A 63 0.76 2.66 -0.95
CA HIS A 63 -0.57 2.59 -0.36
C HIS A 63 -0.58 3.00 1.11
N GLY A 64 -1.34 4.05 1.43
CA GLY A 64 -1.74 4.36 2.80
C GLY A 64 -2.54 3.21 3.40
N CYS A 65 -2.13 2.70 4.57
CA CYS A 65 -2.80 1.53 5.16
C CYS A 65 -4.28 1.79 5.44
N PHE A 66 -4.63 3.01 5.86
CA PHE A 66 -6.02 3.41 6.09
C PHE A 66 -6.84 3.42 4.79
N TRP A 67 -6.39 4.14 3.75
CA TRP A 67 -7.18 4.43 2.55
C TRP A 67 -7.43 3.24 1.63
N HIS A 68 -6.53 2.26 1.69
CA HIS A 68 -6.57 1.03 0.88
C HIS A 68 -6.92 -0.20 1.73
N GLY A 69 -7.33 -0.01 2.99
CA GLY A 69 -7.92 -1.07 3.81
C GLY A 69 -6.95 -2.19 4.19
N HIS A 70 -5.71 -1.88 4.56
CA HIS A 70 -4.71 -2.91 4.89
C HIS A 70 -5.02 -3.63 6.21
N ASP A 71 -4.75 -4.93 6.29
CA ASP A 71 -4.98 -5.75 7.48
C ASP A 71 -3.87 -5.59 8.54
N CYS A 72 -3.61 -4.35 8.95
CA CYS A 72 -2.55 -4.01 9.90
C CYS A 72 -3.02 -3.02 10.96
N ARG A 73 -2.26 -2.88 12.06
CA ARG A 73 -2.59 -1.98 13.19
C ARG A 73 -2.82 -0.51 12.85
N TYR A 74 -2.41 -0.06 11.65
CA TYR A 74 -2.62 1.31 11.18
C TYR A 74 -3.96 1.51 10.45
N TYR A 75 -4.72 0.44 10.26
CA TYR A 75 -6.08 0.47 9.75
C TYR A 75 -7.08 0.17 10.89
N ARG A 76 -8.06 1.06 11.05
CA ARG A 76 -9.23 0.88 11.92
C ARG A 76 -10.42 1.59 11.29
N VAL A 77 -11.59 0.99 11.34
CA VAL A 77 -12.82 1.63 10.83
C VAL A 77 -13.23 2.68 11.86
N PRO A 78 -13.41 3.95 11.46
CA PRO A 78 -13.93 4.95 12.38
C PRO A 78 -15.32 4.53 12.90
N GLY A 79 -15.54 4.54 14.21
CA GLY A 79 -16.85 4.20 14.79
C GLY A 79 -17.99 5.13 14.34
N SER A 80 -17.66 6.34 13.89
CA SER A 80 -18.59 7.27 13.24
C SER A 80 -18.73 6.97 11.74
N ASN A 81 -19.97 6.87 11.23
CA ASN A 81 -20.26 6.59 9.82
C ASN A 81 -19.59 5.29 9.31
N ALA A 82 -19.61 4.24 10.14
CA ALA A 82 -18.94 2.97 9.84
C ALA A 82 -19.38 2.37 8.50
N GLU A 83 -20.67 2.37 8.19
CA GLU A 83 -21.20 1.86 6.91
C GLU A 83 -20.60 2.59 5.70
N PHE A 84 -20.53 3.93 5.76
CA PHE A 84 -19.89 4.74 4.71
C PHE A 84 -18.41 4.40 4.56
N TRP A 85 -17.67 4.27 5.66
CA TRP A 85 -16.24 3.95 5.61
C TRP A 85 -15.99 2.55 5.09
N THR A 86 -16.74 1.55 5.56
CA THR A 86 -16.66 0.17 5.07
C THR A 86 -16.93 0.11 3.58
N GLY A 87 -18.03 0.74 3.11
CA GLY A 87 -18.33 0.83 1.69
C GLY A 87 -17.19 1.51 0.91
N LYS A 88 -16.75 2.71 1.34
CA LYS A 88 -15.69 3.47 0.66
C LYS A 88 -14.38 2.68 0.57
N ILE A 89 -13.97 2.01 1.63
CA ILE A 89 -12.73 1.23 1.66
C ILE A 89 -12.87 -0.03 0.79
N GLY A 90 -14.01 -0.71 0.80
CA GLY A 90 -14.30 -1.83 -0.10
C GLY A 90 -14.15 -1.43 -1.57
N HIS A 91 -14.79 -0.33 -2.00
CA HIS A 91 -14.66 0.18 -3.37
C HIS A 91 -13.23 0.58 -3.74
N ASN A 92 -12.44 1.09 -2.79
CA ASN A 92 -11.03 1.38 -3.01
C ASN A 92 -10.22 0.10 -3.24
N ARG A 93 -10.42 -0.94 -2.41
CA ARG A 93 -9.76 -2.25 -2.57
C ARG A 93 -10.06 -2.89 -3.92
N GLU A 94 -11.33 -2.89 -4.33
CA GLU A 94 -11.74 -3.38 -5.66
C GLU A 94 -11.11 -2.57 -6.79
N ARG A 95 -10.98 -1.24 -6.62
CA ARG A 95 -10.29 -0.39 -7.58
C ARG A 95 -8.81 -0.71 -7.68
N ASP A 96 -8.14 -0.91 -6.55
CA ASP A 96 -6.72 -1.26 -6.51
C ASP A 96 -6.47 -2.57 -7.28
N ALA A 97 -7.29 -3.61 -7.03
CA ALA A 97 -7.20 -4.88 -7.75
C ALA A 97 -7.36 -4.71 -9.27
N ARG A 98 -8.39 -3.98 -9.70
CA ARG A 98 -8.64 -3.71 -11.12
C ARG A 98 -7.49 -2.97 -11.79
N ASP A 99 -6.96 -1.93 -11.13
CA ASP A 99 -5.89 -1.11 -11.67
C ASP A 99 -4.58 -1.89 -11.77
N ILE A 100 -4.26 -2.72 -10.78
CA ILE A 100 -3.06 -3.58 -10.76
C ILE A 100 -3.13 -4.65 -11.85
N ILE A 101 -4.29 -5.28 -12.05
CA ILE A 101 -4.51 -6.22 -13.16
C ILE A 101 -4.33 -5.51 -14.51
N ALA A 102 -4.94 -4.33 -14.69
CA ALA A 102 -4.83 -3.56 -15.92
C ALA A 102 -3.39 -3.13 -16.24
N LEU A 103 -2.63 -2.72 -15.22
CA LEU A 103 -1.20 -2.42 -15.34
C LEU A 103 -0.41 -3.65 -15.79
N THR A 104 -0.65 -4.79 -15.15
CA THR A 104 0.04 -6.05 -15.43
C THR A 104 -0.26 -6.56 -16.83
N HIS A 105 -1.53 -6.55 -17.27
CA HIS A 105 -1.93 -6.88 -18.64
C HIS A 105 -1.37 -5.92 -19.69
N SER A 106 -1.14 -4.66 -19.31
CA SER A 106 -0.44 -3.70 -20.16
C SER A 106 1.09 -3.93 -20.19
N GLY A 107 1.58 -5.02 -19.59
CA GLY A 107 2.98 -5.39 -19.54
C GLY A 107 3.81 -4.54 -18.59
N TRP A 108 3.20 -3.88 -17.59
CA TRP A 108 3.93 -3.22 -16.51
C TRP A 108 4.12 -4.19 -15.34
N ARG A 109 5.32 -4.18 -14.76
CA ARG A 109 5.54 -4.81 -13.46
C ARG A 109 5.10 -3.88 -12.35
N VAL A 110 4.45 -4.40 -11.34
CA VAL A 110 3.79 -3.61 -10.30
C VAL A 110 4.37 -3.92 -8.94
N CYS A 111 4.76 -2.88 -8.20
CA CYS A 111 5.14 -3.00 -6.81
C CYS A 111 4.17 -2.19 -5.93
N VAL A 112 3.68 -2.80 -4.86
CA VAL A 112 2.91 -2.11 -3.81
C VAL A 112 3.77 -1.97 -2.56
N ILE A 113 3.95 -0.76 -2.06
CA ILE A 113 4.60 -0.51 -0.78
C ILE A 113 3.57 0.03 0.19
N TRP A 114 3.21 -0.78 1.18
CA TRP A 114 2.30 -0.37 2.23
C TRP A 114 2.96 0.65 3.16
N GLU A 115 2.20 1.64 3.61
CA GLU A 115 2.66 2.69 4.54
C GLU A 115 3.34 2.07 5.78
N CYS A 116 2.81 0.97 6.30
CA CYS A 116 3.39 0.26 7.43
C CYS A 116 4.85 -0.17 7.22
N ALA A 117 5.23 -0.60 6.00
CA ALA A 117 6.61 -0.94 5.67
C ALA A 117 7.56 0.27 5.75
N THR A 118 7.05 1.48 5.48
CA THR A 118 7.82 2.73 5.63
C THR A 118 7.91 3.20 7.08
N ARG A 119 7.00 2.72 7.96
CA ARG A 119 6.87 3.10 9.36
C ARG A 119 7.54 2.12 10.32
N MET A 120 8.25 1.10 9.82
CA MET A 120 8.96 0.11 10.63
C MET A 120 9.94 0.81 11.58
N SER A 121 9.50 1.04 12.82
CA SER A 121 10.12 1.95 13.78
C SER A 121 11.27 1.31 14.57
N ALA A 122 11.40 -0.01 14.56
CA ALA A 122 12.28 -0.70 15.51
C ALA A 122 13.76 -0.72 15.09
N LYS A 123 14.11 -0.69 13.80
CA LYS A 123 15.51 -0.60 13.34
C LYS A 123 15.55 0.12 11.99
N ARG A 124 16.38 1.15 11.86
CA ARG A 124 16.74 1.82 10.58
C ARG A 124 17.06 0.81 9.46
N ASN A 125 17.50 -0.39 9.84
CA ASN A 125 17.84 -1.51 8.96
C ASN A 125 16.63 -2.17 8.27
N ALA A 126 15.42 -2.12 8.84
CA ALA A 126 14.26 -2.79 8.29
C ALA A 126 13.75 -2.12 6.99
N PHE A 127 13.59 -0.79 7.01
CA PHE A 127 13.23 -0.06 5.78
C PHE A 127 14.33 -0.15 4.71
N ASN A 128 15.60 -0.14 5.12
CA ASN A 128 16.71 -0.35 4.18
C ASN A 128 16.64 -1.74 3.52
N SER A 129 16.24 -2.77 4.25
CA SER A 129 16.02 -4.11 3.69
C SER A 129 14.89 -4.10 2.65
N VAL A 130 13.76 -3.44 2.93
CA VAL A 130 12.68 -3.25 1.94
C VAL A 130 13.22 -2.55 0.69
N ILE A 131 14.04 -1.50 0.85
CA ILE A 131 14.65 -0.80 -0.29
C ILE A 131 15.63 -1.71 -1.04
N CYS A 132 16.43 -2.55 -0.37
CA CYS A 132 17.31 -3.50 -1.05
C CYS A 132 16.50 -4.47 -1.94
N HIS A 133 15.49 -5.14 -1.38
CA HIS A 133 14.61 -6.03 -2.15
C HIS A 133 13.87 -5.30 -3.28
N LEU A 134 13.41 -4.07 -3.03
CA LEU A 134 12.81 -3.24 -4.07
C LEU A 134 13.79 -2.99 -5.22
N THR A 135 15.06 -2.66 -4.93
CA THR A 135 16.06 -2.40 -5.99
C THR A 135 16.43 -3.65 -6.78
N GLU A 136 16.44 -4.81 -6.12
CA GLU A 136 16.61 -6.12 -6.78
C GLU A 136 15.42 -6.44 -7.67
N TRP A 137 14.21 -6.29 -7.16
CA TRP A 137 12.98 -6.46 -7.92
C TRP A 137 12.92 -5.53 -9.13
N ILE A 138 13.28 -4.24 -8.99
CA ILE A 138 13.31 -3.30 -10.12
C ILE A 138 14.23 -3.81 -11.22
N ARG A 139 15.35 -4.46 -10.88
CA ARG A 139 16.31 -5.01 -11.85
C ARG A 139 15.93 -6.41 -12.36
N GLY A 140 15.06 -7.11 -11.65
CA GLY A 140 14.58 -8.45 -12.02
C GLY A 140 13.36 -8.44 -12.94
N THR A 141 12.73 -9.61 -13.05
CA THR A 141 11.63 -9.89 -13.99
C THR A 141 10.30 -10.21 -13.31
N VAL A 142 10.30 -10.35 -11.98
CA VAL A 142 9.09 -10.69 -11.20
C VAL A 142 7.99 -9.67 -11.49
N PRO A 143 6.78 -10.11 -11.90
CA PRO A 143 5.74 -9.20 -12.41
C PRO A 143 5.07 -8.39 -11.31
N PHE A 144 4.94 -8.96 -10.11
CA PHE A 144 4.27 -8.33 -8.98
C PHE A 144 5.06 -8.54 -7.69
N ILE A 145 5.07 -7.53 -6.82
CA ILE A 145 5.56 -7.66 -5.45
C ILE A 145 4.85 -6.65 -4.55
N GLU A 146 4.58 -7.03 -3.31
CA GLU A 146 4.20 -6.08 -2.27
C GLU A 146 5.09 -6.19 -1.02
N PHE A 147 5.22 -5.06 -0.33
CA PHE A 147 6.00 -4.94 0.89
C PHE A 147 5.12 -4.39 2.02
N TYR A 148 5.15 -5.06 3.17
CA TYR A 148 4.44 -4.67 4.38
C TYR A 148 5.26 -4.96 5.64
N ASP A 149 4.86 -4.39 6.78
CA ASP A 149 5.48 -4.68 8.07
C ASP A 149 4.79 -5.92 8.69
N PRO A 150 5.43 -7.10 8.69
CA PRO A 150 4.80 -8.33 9.20
C PRO A 150 4.46 -8.22 10.69
N VAL A 151 5.20 -7.41 11.45
CA VAL A 151 4.93 -7.17 12.88
C VAL A 151 3.74 -6.23 13.09
N ALA A 152 3.40 -5.42 12.09
CA ALA A 152 2.19 -4.60 12.12
C ALA A 152 0.94 -5.37 11.71
N MET A 153 1.07 -6.55 11.11
CA MET A 153 -0.07 -7.38 10.71
C MET A 153 -0.81 -7.89 11.94
N VAL A 154 -2.12 -8.03 11.81
CA VAL A 154 -2.98 -8.46 12.92
C VAL A 154 -3.03 -9.98 13.00
N ALA A 155 -2.76 -10.54 14.19
CA ALA A 155 -2.71 -12.00 14.41
C ALA A 155 -4.06 -12.73 14.31
N GLU A 156 -5.20 -12.04 14.32
CA GLU A 156 -6.54 -12.69 14.36
C GLU A 156 -6.95 -13.38 13.04
N THR A 157 -6.26 -13.11 11.93
CA THR A 157 -6.46 -13.82 10.66
C THR A 157 -5.53 -15.04 10.48
N ALA A 158 -4.96 -15.57 11.57
CA ALA A 158 -3.97 -16.66 11.55
C ALA A 158 -4.50 -18.05 11.15
N GLY A 159 -5.79 -18.22 10.86
CA GLY A 159 -6.37 -19.52 10.50
C GLY A 159 -6.09 -20.02 9.08
N VAL A 160 -5.59 -19.17 8.17
CA VAL A 160 -5.51 -19.49 6.71
C VAL A 160 -4.14 -19.15 6.10
N ARG A 161 -3.11 -18.83 6.89
CA ARG A 161 -1.95 -18.08 6.37
C ARG A 161 -0.57 -18.76 6.61
N SER A 162 -0.10 -19.59 5.67
CA SER A 162 1.27 -20.16 5.55
C SER A 162 2.39 -19.27 4.94
N GLY A 163 3.57 -19.22 5.57
CA GLY A 163 4.89 -19.02 4.94
C GLY A 163 5.26 -17.64 4.32
N ALA A 164 4.48 -17.11 3.38
CA ALA A 164 4.83 -15.88 2.65
C ALA A 164 4.77 -14.63 3.57
N TRP A 165 3.82 -14.61 4.51
CA TRP A 165 3.52 -13.48 5.35
C TRP A 165 4.51 -13.21 6.50
N GLU A 166 5.40 -14.15 6.80
CA GLU A 166 6.43 -13.99 7.83
C GLU A 166 7.57 -13.04 7.39
N THR A 167 7.76 -12.91 6.07
CA THR A 167 8.87 -12.14 5.50
C THR A 167 8.54 -10.66 5.27
N GLY A 168 7.27 -10.29 5.32
CA GLY A 168 6.81 -8.94 4.92
C GLY A 168 6.78 -8.71 3.41
N ILE A 169 6.87 -9.77 2.61
CA ILE A 169 6.91 -9.75 1.15
C ILE A 169 5.88 -10.74 0.60
N ASN A 170 5.10 -10.32 -0.39
CA ASN A 170 4.28 -11.22 -1.20
C ASN A 170 4.51 -10.92 -2.68
N SER A 171 4.80 -11.94 -3.49
CA SER A 171 4.99 -11.82 -4.95
C SER A 171 3.89 -12.50 -5.76
N ASP A 172 2.88 -13.05 -5.10
CA ASP A 172 1.72 -13.66 -5.74
C ASP A 172 0.60 -12.63 -5.91
N ILE A 173 0.37 -12.26 -7.16
CA ILE A 173 -0.66 -11.29 -7.55
C ILE A 173 -2.07 -11.84 -7.33
N GLU A 174 -2.29 -13.15 -7.46
CA GLU A 174 -3.61 -13.77 -7.28
C GLU A 174 -3.98 -13.73 -5.80
N VAL A 175 -3.01 -13.99 -4.91
CA VAL A 175 -3.20 -13.82 -3.46
C VAL A 175 -3.56 -12.37 -3.12
N PHE A 176 -2.86 -11.39 -3.71
CA PHE A 176 -3.17 -9.98 -3.51
C PHE A 176 -4.59 -9.64 -4.01
N VAL A 177 -4.92 -10.02 -5.24
CA VAL A 177 -6.21 -9.72 -5.85
C VAL A 177 -7.36 -10.38 -5.07
N ALA A 178 -7.23 -11.65 -4.72
CA ALA A 178 -8.23 -12.39 -3.95
C ALA A 178 -8.48 -11.75 -2.59
N GLU A 179 -7.43 -11.29 -1.91
CA GLU A 179 -7.57 -10.53 -0.66
C GLU A 179 -8.40 -9.26 -0.92
N ARG A 180 -8.07 -8.47 -1.94
CA ARG A 180 -8.73 -7.18 -2.23
C ARG A 180 -10.18 -7.31 -2.68
N THR A 181 -10.54 -8.38 -3.39
CA THR A 181 -11.90 -8.58 -3.94
C THR A 181 -12.81 -9.41 -3.04
N SER A 182 -12.28 -10.02 -1.98
CA SER A 182 -13.09 -10.68 -0.96
C SER A 182 -14.07 -9.71 -0.30
N PRO A 183 -15.29 -10.16 0.08
CA PRO A 183 -16.26 -9.31 0.77
C PRO A 183 -15.62 -8.55 1.93
N TYR A 184 -15.64 -7.23 1.82
CA TYR A 184 -14.99 -6.38 2.80
C TYR A 184 -15.84 -6.30 4.06
N ALA A 185 -15.58 -7.19 5.01
CA ALA A 185 -16.12 -7.07 6.36
C ALA A 185 -15.51 -5.84 7.03
N ALA A 186 -16.34 -5.02 7.67
CA ALA A 186 -15.88 -3.86 8.41
C ALA A 186 -14.74 -4.29 9.34
N GLY A 187 -13.54 -3.71 9.14
CA GLY A 187 -12.42 -3.96 10.05
C GLY A 187 -12.77 -3.52 11.47
N ARG A 188 -11.85 -3.76 12.41
CA ARG A 188 -12.10 -3.53 13.83
C ARG A 188 -12.63 -2.11 14.09
N PRO A 189 -13.77 -1.97 14.80
CA PRO A 189 -14.27 -0.66 15.20
C PRO A 189 -13.28 0.01 16.16
N ASP A 190 -13.29 1.34 16.15
CA ASP A 190 -12.54 2.23 17.05
C ASP A 190 -12.93 2.03 18.52
#